data_AF-A0A259RZ13-F1
#
_entry.id   AF-A0A259RZ13-F1
#
_cell.length_a   1.000
_cell.length_b   1.000
_cell.length_c   1.000
_cell.angle_alpha   90.00
_cell.angle_beta   90.00
_cell.angle_gamma   90.00
#
_symmetry.space_group_name_H-M   'P 1'
#
loop_
_entity.id
_entity.type
_entity.pdbx_description
1 polymer ?
#
loop_
_entity_poly.entity_id
_entity_poly.type
_entity_poly.pdbx_seq_one_letter_code
_entity_poly.pdbx_strand_id
1 'polypeptide(L)'
;DALMALQIDGQSIEDKRKALVAKLGENLQVRRFERYETTGAVGAYRHGERIGVLVELQGGEVALARDIAMHVAATRPVCVNESDVDADLVAKEREIFIAQAADSGKPADIIEKMVDGRIRKFLAEVALVGQPFVKDPDLTVGKLLKNKGATCVKFARIEVGEGIEKDTTDFAAEVMAQVKGA
;
A
#
# COMPACT_ATOMS: atom_id res chain seq x y z
N ASP A 1 -10.82 19.76 -3.73
CA ASP A 1 -11.12 21.21 -3.83
C ASP A 1 -10.30 22.07 -2.89
N ALA A 2 -10.35 21.87 -1.57
CA ALA A 2 -9.59 22.69 -0.61
C ALA A 2 -8.06 22.72 -0.88
N LEU A 3 -7.45 21.57 -1.22
CA LEU A 3 -6.04 21.50 -1.61
C LEU A 3 -5.73 22.38 -2.83
N MET A 4 -6.56 22.31 -3.87
CA MET A 4 -6.31 22.98 -5.14
C MET A 4 -6.37 24.51 -5.04
N ALA A 5 -7.08 25.03 -4.02
CA ALA A 5 -7.17 26.45 -3.71
C ALA A 5 -5.96 27.00 -2.91
N LEU A 6 -5.12 26.13 -2.34
CA LEU A 6 -3.95 26.56 -1.57
C LEU A 6 -2.94 27.29 -2.47
N GLN A 7 -2.25 28.26 -1.86
CA GLN A 7 -1.28 29.12 -2.55
C GLN A 7 0.13 28.54 -2.43
N ILE A 8 0.85 28.47 -3.55
CA ILE A 8 2.28 28.16 -3.62
C ILE A 8 2.93 29.21 -4.51
N ASP A 9 3.89 29.96 -3.97
CA ASP A 9 4.58 31.07 -4.66
C ASP A 9 3.63 32.13 -5.26
N GLY A 10 2.55 32.45 -4.53
CA GLY A 10 1.59 33.49 -4.93
C GLY A 10 0.57 33.08 -6.01
N GLN A 11 0.48 31.79 -6.34
CA GLN A 11 -0.55 31.25 -7.23
C GLN A 11 -1.23 30.02 -6.61
N SER A 12 -2.49 29.78 -6.97
CA SER A 12 -3.18 28.56 -6.53
C SER A 12 -2.56 27.31 -7.18
N ILE A 13 -2.66 26.17 -6.50
CA ILE A 13 -2.25 24.88 -7.06
C ILE A 13 -3.01 24.59 -8.38
N GLU A 14 -4.29 24.97 -8.46
CA GLU A 14 -5.07 24.81 -9.70
C GLU A 14 -4.54 25.65 -10.85
N ASP A 15 -4.16 26.91 -10.59
CA ASP A 15 -3.62 27.78 -11.65
C ASP A 15 -2.27 27.26 -12.14
N LYS A 16 -1.40 26.80 -11.23
CA LYS A 16 -0.14 26.14 -11.60
C LYS A 16 -0.39 24.86 -12.41
N ARG A 17 -1.35 24.04 -12.01
CA ARG A 17 -1.74 22.82 -12.75
C ARG A 17 -2.20 23.17 -14.17
N LYS A 18 -3.10 24.14 -14.33
CA LYS A 18 -3.58 24.59 -15.65
C LYS A 18 -2.44 25.11 -16.53
N ALA A 19 -1.53 25.89 -15.96
CA ALA A 19 -0.36 26.38 -16.69
C ALA A 19 0.54 25.24 -17.18
N LEU A 20 0.76 24.21 -16.33
CA LEU A 20 1.53 23.03 -16.71
C LEU A 20 0.82 22.20 -17.79
N VAL A 21 -0.51 21.99 -17.69
CA VAL A 21 -1.30 21.32 -18.74
C VAL A 21 -1.19 22.05 -20.06
N ALA A 22 -1.34 23.39 -20.05
CA ALA A 22 -1.23 24.19 -21.26
C ALA A 22 0.19 24.12 -21.89
N LYS A 23 1.23 24.02 -21.05
CA LYS A 23 2.62 23.94 -21.50
C LYS A 23 3.00 22.55 -22.02
N LEU A 24 2.55 21.49 -21.36
CA LEU A 24 2.96 20.11 -21.64
C LEU A 24 2.03 19.41 -22.64
N GLY A 25 0.78 19.84 -22.76
CA GLY A 25 -0.22 19.21 -23.61
C GLY A 25 -0.74 17.87 -23.05
N GLU A 26 -0.40 17.54 -21.81
CA GLU A 26 -0.82 16.32 -21.13
C GLU A 26 -1.85 16.60 -20.03
N ASN A 27 -2.74 15.64 -19.76
CA ASN A 27 -3.67 15.73 -18.65
C ASN A 27 -2.95 15.52 -17.31
N LEU A 28 -2.83 16.58 -16.51
CA LEU A 28 -2.23 16.55 -15.18
C LEU A 28 -3.30 16.74 -14.12
N GLN A 29 -3.32 15.87 -13.12
CA GLN A 29 -4.28 15.92 -12.02
C GLN A 29 -3.58 15.61 -10.69
N VAL A 30 -3.95 16.35 -9.64
CA VAL A 30 -3.61 15.99 -8.26
C VAL A 30 -4.66 15.01 -7.77
N ARG A 31 -4.34 13.72 -7.83
CA ARG A 31 -5.33 12.64 -7.59
C ARG A 31 -5.64 12.41 -6.11
N ARG A 32 -4.61 12.29 -5.28
CA ARG A 32 -4.73 11.95 -3.86
C ARG A 32 -3.50 12.43 -3.11
N PHE A 33 -3.65 12.68 -1.82
CA PHE A 33 -2.57 13.05 -0.92
C PHE A 33 -2.86 12.52 0.47
N GLU A 34 -1.81 12.41 1.27
CA GLU A 34 -1.87 12.04 2.69
C GLU A 34 -1.14 13.10 3.49
N ARG A 35 -1.71 13.50 4.64
CA ARG A 35 -1.08 14.47 5.55
C ARG A 35 -0.95 13.84 6.92
N TYR A 36 0.26 13.95 7.47
CA TYR A 36 0.61 13.46 8.79
C TYR A 36 0.89 14.66 9.67
N GLU A 37 0.19 14.74 10.80
CA GLU A 37 0.38 15.75 11.83
C GLU A 37 0.41 15.00 13.16
N THR A 38 1.56 15.00 13.81
CA THR A 38 1.85 14.13 14.96
C THR A 38 3.01 14.66 15.78
N THR A 39 3.07 14.26 17.05
CA THR A 39 4.23 14.43 17.92
C THR A 39 5.22 13.27 17.85
N GLY A 40 4.85 12.19 17.14
CA GLY A 40 5.69 11.02 16.90
C GLY A 40 6.76 11.22 15.82
N ALA A 41 7.55 10.18 15.58
CA ALA A 41 8.55 10.19 14.52
C ALA A 41 7.90 9.79 13.18
N VAL A 42 8.08 10.62 12.15
CA VAL A 42 7.62 10.32 10.78
C VAL A 42 8.81 9.98 9.89
N GLY A 43 8.78 8.78 9.32
CA GLY A 43 9.73 8.31 8.32
C GLY A 43 9.12 8.33 6.93
N ALA A 44 9.88 8.76 5.94
CA ALA A 44 9.49 8.74 4.54
C ALA A 44 10.44 7.88 3.71
N TYR A 45 9.89 7.08 2.80
CA TYR A 45 10.68 6.35 1.82
C TYR A 45 10.09 6.53 0.43
N ARG A 46 10.96 6.78 -0.55
CA ARG A 46 10.60 6.92 -1.95
C ARG A 46 11.37 5.87 -2.76
N HIS A 47 10.65 5.04 -3.50
CA HIS A 47 11.23 4.05 -4.40
C HIS A 47 11.13 4.57 -5.84
N GLY A 48 12.18 5.26 -6.29
CA GLY A 48 12.19 5.95 -7.57
C GLY A 48 11.13 7.06 -7.63
N GLU A 49 10.28 7.00 -8.65
CA GLU A 49 9.15 7.92 -8.86
C GLU A 49 7.79 7.22 -8.70
N ARG A 50 7.78 5.89 -8.57
CA ARG A 50 6.56 5.07 -8.62
C ARG A 50 5.89 4.88 -7.28
N ILE A 51 6.66 4.77 -6.18
CA ILE A 51 6.14 4.45 -4.85
C ILE A 51 6.64 5.47 -3.84
N GLY A 52 5.72 6.03 -3.06
CA GLY A 52 6.01 6.84 -1.88
C GLY A 52 5.34 6.25 -0.65
N VAL A 53 6.05 6.23 0.48
CA VAL A 53 5.56 5.73 1.76
C VAL A 53 5.86 6.70 2.89
N LEU A 54 4.87 6.92 3.75
CA LEU A 54 5.02 7.55 5.07
C LEU A 54 4.70 6.53 6.16
N VAL A 55 5.48 6.54 7.24
CA VAL A 55 5.25 5.75 8.45
C VAL A 55 5.36 6.66 9.65
N GLU A 56 4.37 6.58 10.53
CA GLU A 56 4.36 7.24 11.82
C GLU A 56 4.65 6.23 12.93
N LEU A 57 5.63 6.54 13.76
CA LEU A 57 5.94 5.79 14.97
C LEU A 57 5.68 6.63 16.22
N GLN A 58 5.13 5.98 17.24
CA GLN A 58 5.21 6.45 18.62
C GLN A 58 6.44 5.82 19.26
N GLY A 59 7.32 6.65 19.84
CA GLY A 59 8.65 6.22 20.26
C GLY A 59 9.57 5.90 19.07
N GLY A 60 10.78 5.41 19.36
CA GLY A 60 11.80 5.17 18.35
C GLY A 60 12.30 6.44 17.64
N GLU A 61 13.09 6.24 16.58
CA GLU A 61 13.73 7.31 15.83
C GLU A 61 13.26 7.36 14.36
N VAL A 62 13.43 8.51 13.72
CA VAL A 62 13.08 8.71 12.30
C VAL A 62 13.78 7.70 11.37
N ALA A 63 14.99 7.27 11.71
CA ALA A 63 15.71 6.24 10.96
C ALA A 63 14.97 4.89 10.96
N LEU A 64 14.43 4.48 12.11
CA LEU A 64 13.60 3.28 12.21
C LEU A 64 12.31 3.44 11.40
N ALA A 65 11.64 4.59 11.51
CA ALA A 65 10.43 4.86 10.73
C ALA A 65 10.68 4.80 9.22
N ARG A 66 11.83 5.31 8.75
CA ARG A 66 12.25 5.21 7.34
C ARG A 66 12.50 3.77 6.90
N ASP A 67 13.09 2.96 7.77
CA ASP A 67 13.33 1.54 7.51
C ASP A 67 12.02 0.75 7.41
N ILE A 68 11.06 1.05 8.27
CA ILE A 68 9.71 0.50 8.17
C ILE A 68 9.00 1.01 6.90
N ALA A 69 9.19 2.28 6.51
CA ALA A 69 8.62 2.81 5.28
C ALA A 69 9.18 2.09 4.03
N MET A 70 10.46 1.74 4.04
CA MET A 70 11.07 0.90 3.00
C MET A 70 10.46 -0.51 2.97
N HIS A 71 10.23 -1.12 4.14
CA HIS A 71 9.56 -2.41 4.24
C HIS A 71 8.15 -2.36 3.66
N VAL A 72 7.32 -1.41 4.10
CA VAL A 72 5.95 -1.20 3.59
C VAL A 72 5.92 -0.99 2.07
N ALA A 73 6.91 -0.28 1.51
CA ALA A 73 7.00 -0.09 0.06
C ALA A 73 7.11 -1.42 -0.69
N ALA A 74 7.87 -2.38 -0.13
CA ALA A 74 8.15 -3.68 -0.72
C ALA A 74 7.05 -4.73 -0.44
N THR A 75 6.51 -4.79 0.78
CA THR A 75 5.63 -5.89 1.22
C THR A 75 4.14 -5.57 1.14
N ARG A 76 3.75 -4.30 0.97
CA ARG A 76 2.35 -3.87 0.80
C ARG A 76 1.40 -4.41 1.89
N PRO A 77 1.73 -4.26 3.20
CA PRO A 77 0.79 -4.64 4.25
C PRO A 77 -0.52 -3.86 4.11
N VAL A 78 -1.63 -4.50 4.47
CA VAL A 78 -2.97 -3.90 4.37
C VAL A 78 -3.32 -3.08 5.60
N CYS A 79 -2.69 -3.38 6.74
CA CYS A 79 -2.92 -2.72 8.01
C CYS A 79 -1.70 -2.86 8.93
N VAL A 80 -1.72 -2.20 10.09
CA VAL A 80 -0.63 -2.29 11.06
C VAL A 80 -0.68 -3.62 11.81
N ASN A 81 -1.81 -3.93 12.45
CA ASN A 81 -1.97 -5.12 13.29
C ASN A 81 -2.92 -6.13 12.67
N GLU A 82 -2.75 -7.41 13.00
CA GLU A 82 -3.62 -8.50 12.56
C GLU A 82 -5.09 -8.27 12.93
N SER A 83 -5.35 -7.59 14.05
CA SER A 83 -6.70 -7.22 14.51
C SER A 83 -7.39 -6.18 13.64
N ASP A 84 -6.63 -5.45 12.83
CA ASP A 84 -7.11 -4.33 12.01
C ASP A 84 -7.45 -4.77 10.57
N VAL A 85 -7.30 -6.07 10.28
CA VAL A 85 -7.68 -6.65 8.99
C VAL A 85 -9.21 -6.68 8.87
N ASP A 86 -9.72 -6.23 7.74
CA ASP A 86 -11.15 -6.23 7.43
C ASP A 86 -11.77 -7.62 7.62
N ALA A 87 -12.85 -7.71 8.39
CA ALA A 87 -13.53 -8.97 8.67
C ALA A 87 -14.08 -9.63 7.40
N ASP A 88 -14.51 -8.86 6.40
CA ASP A 88 -15.00 -9.38 5.13
C ASP A 88 -13.85 -10.00 4.32
N LEU A 89 -12.65 -9.42 4.39
CA LEU A 89 -11.45 -10.00 3.78
C LEU A 89 -11.08 -11.33 4.46
N VAL A 90 -11.14 -11.38 5.80
CA VAL A 90 -10.87 -12.61 6.56
C VAL A 90 -11.89 -13.70 6.26
N ALA A 91 -13.18 -13.34 6.18
CA ALA A 91 -14.25 -14.28 5.87
C ALA A 91 -14.09 -14.86 4.46
N LYS A 92 -13.83 -14.00 3.47
CA LYS A 92 -13.58 -14.41 2.08
C LYS A 92 -12.38 -15.34 1.95
N GLU A 93 -11.27 -15.01 2.62
CA GLU A 93 -10.07 -15.86 2.59
C GLU A 93 -10.32 -17.21 3.30
N ARG A 94 -11.14 -17.22 4.37
CA ARG A 94 -11.54 -18.44 5.05
C ARG A 94 -12.34 -19.37 4.15
N GLU A 95 -13.30 -18.85 3.38
CA GLU A 95 -14.04 -19.63 2.40
C GLU A 95 -13.12 -20.26 1.35
N ILE A 96 -12.14 -19.50 0.87
CA ILE A 96 -11.12 -20.00 -0.08
C ILE A 96 -10.34 -21.17 0.54
N PHE A 97 -9.89 -21.04 1.79
CA PHE A 97 -9.15 -22.13 2.45
C PHE A 97 -10.01 -23.35 2.75
N ILE A 98 -11.30 -23.17 3.07
CA ILE A 98 -12.25 -24.29 3.23
C ILE A 98 -12.42 -25.01 1.90
N ALA A 99 -12.65 -24.28 0.80
CA ALA A 99 -12.79 -24.88 -0.53
C ALA A 99 -11.53 -25.66 -0.93
N GLN A 100 -10.34 -25.13 -0.66
CA GLN A 100 -9.07 -25.83 -0.92
C GLN A 100 -8.86 -27.08 -0.06
N ALA A 101 -9.48 -27.15 1.12
CA ALA A 101 -9.35 -28.27 2.05
C ALA A 101 -10.45 -29.33 1.88
N ALA A 102 -11.56 -29.01 1.20
CA ALA A 102 -12.69 -29.91 0.99
C ALA A 102 -12.28 -31.21 0.26
N ASP A 103 -11.37 -31.12 -0.71
CA ASP A 103 -10.87 -32.27 -1.47
C ASP A 103 -9.76 -33.07 -0.76
N SER A 104 -9.42 -32.72 0.48
CA SER A 104 -8.31 -33.36 1.21
C SER A 104 -8.65 -34.73 1.79
N GLY A 105 -9.93 -35.12 1.79
CA GLY A 105 -10.41 -36.40 2.36
C GLY A 105 -10.26 -36.52 3.88
N LYS A 106 -9.92 -35.43 4.57
CA LYS A 106 -9.70 -35.40 6.02
C LYS A 106 -11.03 -35.19 6.78
N PRO A 107 -11.10 -35.63 8.05
CA PRO A 107 -12.22 -35.30 8.93
C PRO A 107 -12.46 -33.79 9.08
N ALA A 108 -13.72 -33.40 9.31
CA ALA A 108 -14.13 -31.99 9.38
C ALA A 108 -13.40 -31.18 10.46
N ASP A 109 -13.14 -31.79 11.63
CA ASP A 109 -12.40 -31.17 12.74
C ASP A 109 -10.92 -30.91 12.38
N ILE A 110 -10.33 -31.77 11.54
CA ILE A 110 -8.97 -31.57 11.03
C ILE A 110 -8.95 -30.48 9.96
N ILE A 111 -9.96 -30.42 9.09
CA ILE A 111 -10.11 -29.37 8.08
C ILE A 111 -10.24 -28.00 8.77
N GLU A 112 -11.07 -27.89 9.79
CA GLU A 112 -11.26 -26.64 10.55
C GLU A 112 -9.94 -26.15 11.18
N LYS A 113 -9.21 -27.03 11.86
CA LYS A 113 -7.87 -26.71 12.41
C LYS A 113 -6.87 -26.28 11.34
N MET A 114 -6.91 -26.91 10.17
CA MET A 114 -6.05 -26.53 9.03
C MET A 114 -6.38 -25.14 8.52
N VAL A 115 -7.67 -24.83 8.37
CA VAL A 115 -8.15 -23.51 7.93
C VAL A 115 -7.76 -22.44 8.93
N ASP A 116 -7.95 -22.66 10.23
CA ASP A 116 -7.55 -21.71 11.26
C ASP A 116 -6.04 -21.43 11.26
N GLY A 117 -5.22 -22.47 11.06
CA GLY A 117 -3.77 -22.30 10.91
C GLY A 117 -3.40 -21.44 9.69
N ARG A 118 -4.10 -21.63 8.56
CA ARG A 118 -3.90 -20.82 7.34
C ARG A 118 -4.36 -19.39 7.52
N ILE A 119 -5.49 -19.15 8.20
CA ILE A 119 -5.97 -17.80 8.50
C ILE A 119 -4.99 -17.05 9.39
N ARG A 120 -4.46 -17.69 10.45
CA ARG A 120 -3.43 -17.08 11.29
C ARG A 120 -2.19 -16.69 10.47
N LYS A 121 -1.75 -17.58 9.57
CA LYS A 121 -0.63 -17.29 8.67
C LYS A 121 -0.94 -16.11 7.73
N PHE A 122 -2.13 -16.11 7.12
CA PHE A 122 -2.58 -15.04 6.25
C PHE A 122 -2.58 -13.69 6.97
N LEU A 123 -3.16 -13.61 8.17
CA LEU A 123 -3.18 -12.40 8.99
C LEU A 123 -1.76 -11.87 9.25
N ALA A 124 -0.83 -12.75 9.63
CA ALA A 124 0.57 -12.38 9.86
C ALA A 124 1.29 -11.93 8.57
N GLU A 125 0.90 -12.43 7.40
CA GLU A 125 1.46 -12.04 6.11
C GLU A 125 0.90 -10.70 5.60
N VAL A 126 -0.34 -10.33 5.94
CA VAL A 126 -0.95 -9.07 5.47
C VAL A 126 -0.83 -7.92 6.47
N ALA A 127 -0.65 -8.19 7.75
CA ALA A 127 -0.44 -7.18 8.77
C ALA A 127 1.05 -6.84 8.93
N LEU A 128 1.38 -5.54 8.95
CA LEU A 128 2.76 -5.05 9.05
C LEU A 128 3.54 -5.71 10.19
N VAL A 129 2.98 -5.76 11.40
CA VAL A 129 3.72 -6.25 12.58
C VAL A 129 4.03 -7.76 12.53
N GLY A 130 3.24 -8.52 11.78
CA GLY A 130 3.43 -9.97 11.58
C GLY A 130 4.49 -10.30 10.54
N GLN A 131 4.78 -9.37 9.61
CA GLN A 131 5.67 -9.59 8.49
C GLN A 131 7.15 -9.75 8.93
N PRO A 132 7.90 -10.68 8.32
CA PRO A 132 9.37 -10.72 8.42
C PRO A 132 9.99 -9.44 7.87
N PHE A 133 10.92 -8.83 8.61
CA PHE A 133 11.51 -7.57 8.22
C PHE A 133 12.45 -7.74 7.01
N VAL A 134 12.31 -6.88 6.00
CA VAL A 134 13.00 -7.06 4.70
C VAL A 134 14.53 -6.96 4.78
N LYS A 135 15.08 -6.28 5.80
CA LYS A 135 16.53 -6.21 6.01
C LYS A 135 17.05 -7.32 6.92
N ASP A 136 16.16 -7.95 7.69
CA ASP A 136 16.49 -9.02 8.64
C ASP A 136 15.27 -9.94 8.79
N PRO A 137 15.12 -10.94 7.91
CA PRO A 137 13.94 -11.81 7.90
C PRO A 137 13.80 -12.71 9.13
N ASP A 138 14.84 -12.82 9.97
CA ASP A 138 14.78 -13.58 11.23
C ASP A 138 13.96 -12.84 12.31
N LEU A 139 13.71 -11.54 12.12
CA LEU A 139 12.90 -10.71 13.00
C LEU A 139 11.63 -10.24 12.28
N THR A 140 10.49 -10.33 12.97
CA THR A 140 9.28 -9.66 12.49
C THR A 140 9.35 -8.16 12.77
N VAL A 141 8.62 -7.36 12.00
CA VAL A 141 8.53 -5.90 12.23
C VAL A 141 8.03 -5.60 13.64
N GLY A 142 7.05 -6.35 14.15
CA GLY A 142 6.55 -6.19 15.52
C GLY A 142 7.63 -6.42 16.58
N LYS A 143 8.47 -7.45 16.41
CA LYS A 143 9.61 -7.70 17.31
C LYS A 143 10.66 -6.60 17.22
N LEU A 144 10.96 -6.13 16.00
CA LEU A 144 11.90 -5.03 15.78
C LEU A 144 11.43 -3.75 16.49
N LEU A 145 10.16 -3.36 16.30
CA LEU A 145 9.55 -2.19 16.95
C LEU A 145 9.62 -2.31 18.47
N LYS A 146 9.22 -3.46 19.02
CA LYS A 146 9.29 -3.71 20.47
C LYS A 146 10.71 -3.60 21.02
N ASN A 147 11.70 -4.20 20.35
CA ASN A 147 13.10 -4.14 20.76
C ASN A 147 13.67 -2.72 20.75
N LYS A 148 13.08 -1.82 19.95
CA LYS A 148 13.44 -0.40 19.85
C LYS A 148 12.53 0.52 20.67
N GLY A 149 11.62 -0.04 21.49
CA GLY A 149 10.69 0.76 22.30
C GLY A 149 9.75 1.63 21.46
N ALA A 150 9.39 1.16 20.26
CA ALA A 150 8.57 1.89 19.31
C ALA A 150 7.27 1.13 18.99
N THR A 151 6.27 1.83 18.47
CA THR A 151 5.03 1.27 17.94
C THR A 151 4.67 1.99 16.66
N CYS A 152 4.27 1.23 15.63
CA CYS A 152 3.75 1.83 14.41
C CYS A 152 2.31 2.28 14.66
N VAL A 153 2.03 3.57 14.43
CA VAL A 153 0.70 4.15 14.62
C VAL A 153 -0.11 4.00 13.33
N LYS A 154 0.50 4.40 12.20
CA LYS A 154 -0.10 4.29 10.87
C LYS A 154 0.97 4.38 9.79
N PHE A 155 0.62 3.91 8.60
CA PHE A 155 1.41 4.13 7.39
C PHE A 155 0.50 4.48 6.22
N ALA A 156 1.08 5.15 5.22
CA ALA A 156 0.44 5.42 3.94
C ALA A 156 1.41 5.00 2.84
N ARG A 157 0.91 4.22 1.88
CA ARG A 157 1.65 3.83 0.67
C ARG A 157 0.86 4.30 -0.55
N ILE A 158 1.50 5.09 -1.40
CA ILE A 158 0.92 5.55 -2.66
C ILE A 158 1.80 5.00 -3.79
N GLU A 159 1.17 4.30 -4.72
CA GLU A 159 1.78 3.84 -5.96
C GLU A 159 1.14 4.53 -7.17
N VAL A 160 1.98 4.91 -8.15
CA VAL A 160 1.55 5.50 -9.42
C VAL A 160 0.68 4.50 -10.18
N GLY A 161 -0.52 4.93 -10.59
CA GLY A 161 -1.46 4.12 -11.36
C GLY A 161 -2.32 3.16 -10.54
N GLU A 162 -2.14 3.07 -9.22
CA GLU A 162 -2.95 2.15 -8.39
C GLU A 162 -4.45 2.43 -8.52
N GLY A 163 -5.24 1.42 -8.87
CA GLY A 163 -6.68 1.55 -9.09
C GLY A 163 -7.06 2.34 -10.34
N ILE A 164 -6.15 2.51 -11.30
CA ILE A 164 -6.45 3.04 -12.63
C ILE A 164 -6.35 1.86 -13.61
N GLU A 165 -7.42 1.60 -14.36
CA GLU A 165 -7.36 0.64 -15.47
C GLU A 165 -6.44 1.19 -16.56
N LYS A 166 -5.47 0.38 -16.96
CA LYS A 166 -4.55 0.73 -18.02
C LYS A 166 -5.11 0.21 -19.33
N ASP A 167 -5.61 1.10 -20.17
CA ASP A 167 -5.97 0.75 -21.54
C ASP A 167 -4.71 0.27 -22.27
N THR A 168 -4.68 -1.00 -22.64
CA THR A 168 -3.66 -1.54 -23.54
C THR A 168 -4.09 -1.27 -24.97
N THR A 169 -3.54 -0.23 -25.57
CA THR A 169 -3.74 0.04 -26.99
C THR A 169 -2.71 -0.73 -27.82
N ASP A 170 -3.17 -1.38 -28.88
CA ASP A 170 -2.31 -1.98 -29.91
C ASP A 170 -2.00 -0.88 -30.93
N PHE A 171 -0.79 -0.34 -30.85
CA PHE A 171 -0.30 0.70 -31.75
C PHE A 171 -0.41 0.29 -33.22
N ALA A 172 -0.22 -1.00 -33.55
CA ALA A 172 -0.35 -1.48 -34.92
C ALA A 172 -1.81 -1.42 -35.40
N ALA A 173 -2.76 -1.77 -34.53
CA ALA A 173 -4.18 -1.66 -34.83
C ALA A 173 -4.64 -0.20 -35.00
N GLU A 174 -4.14 0.72 -34.17
CA GLU A 174 -4.42 2.16 -34.29
C GLU A 174 -3.90 2.75 -35.60
N VAL A 175 -2.65 2.41 -35.97
CA VAL A 175 -2.07 2.85 -37.25
C VAL A 175 -2.86 2.31 -38.43
N MET A 176 -3.25 1.03 -38.39
CA MET A 176 -4.04 0.42 -39.46
C MET A 176 -5.45 1.00 -39.57
N ALA A 177 -6.06 1.42 -38.46
CA ALA A 177 -7.37 2.08 -38.46
C ALA A 177 -7.31 3.48 -39.10
N GLN A 178 -6.24 4.24 -38.84
CA GLN A 178 -6.05 5.57 -39.47
C GLN A 178 -5.81 5.47 -40.98
N VAL A 179 -5.06 4.46 -41.45
CA VAL A 179 -4.81 4.25 -42.89
C VAL A 179 -6.07 3.82 -43.65
N LYS A 180 -6.99 3.07 -43.02
CA LYS A 180 -8.25 2.64 -43.64
C LYS A 180 -9.36 3.69 -43.63
N GLY A 181 -9.21 4.75 -42.84
CA GLY A 181 -10.16 5.87 -42.75
C GLY A 181 -9.87 7.05 -43.67
N ALA A 182 -8.85 6.94 -44.54
CA ALA A 182 -8.43 7.94 -45.53
C ALA A 182 -8.80 7.54 -46.96
#